data_AF-A0A348SC23-F1
#
_entry.id   AF-A0A348SC23-F1
#
_cell.length_a   1.000
_cell.length_b   1.000
_cell.length_c   1.000
_cell.angle_alpha   90.00
_cell.angle_beta   90.00
_cell.angle_gamma   90.00
#
_symmetry.space_group_name_H-M   'P 1'
#
loop_
_entity.id
_entity.type
_entity.pdbx_description
1 polymer ?
#
loop_
_entity_poly.entity_id
_entity_poly.type
_entity_poly.pdbx_seq_one_letter_code
_entity_poly.pdbx_strand_id
1 'polypeptide(L)'
;MARIPGSGIVRGMALTLTRFFQPKKTVMYPEVKPDIPPRNRGRLELVTDERGTLKCETCFQCAQACPIECIDMGGTDTKGRYAVHWGPAEQYAERREESAMRRSGRTVSDAAAAQESSVDLQPVEAALELVDYDPHHMLQILESVQRAYGYLPVDALKRISRATGAWYAMVYGTATFYKHLTFEPGRNRTIAVCRCANCLVAGAGRVINTLSFEFGTEFGQAIPWSNLRLEALSTHLPDAPSPLVVIDGEPQRELSSRNAESWAAALAGRYAA
;
A
#
# COMPACT_ATOMS: atom_id res chain seq x y z
N MET A 1 -21.85 -20.40 -53.36
CA MET A 1 -23.07 -19.62 -53.63
C MET A 1 -24.28 -20.45 -53.22
N ALA A 2 -25.16 -19.92 -52.37
CA ALA A 2 -26.33 -20.66 -51.91
C ALA A 2 -27.30 -20.90 -53.08
N ARG A 3 -27.69 -22.17 -53.30
CA ARG A 3 -28.44 -22.62 -54.49
C ARG A 3 -29.93 -22.27 -54.47
N ILE A 4 -30.42 -21.61 -53.41
CA ILE A 4 -31.85 -21.30 -53.23
C ILE A 4 -31.99 -19.81 -52.89
N PRO A 5 -32.73 -19.02 -53.70
CA PRO A 5 -32.99 -17.61 -53.38
C PRO A 5 -33.69 -17.49 -52.02
N GLY A 6 -33.24 -16.55 -51.19
CA GLY A 6 -33.78 -16.33 -49.83
C GLY A 6 -33.16 -17.18 -48.71
N SER A 7 -32.38 -18.22 -49.03
CA SER A 7 -31.69 -19.04 -48.00
C SER A 7 -30.75 -18.24 -47.09
N GLY A 8 -30.13 -17.16 -47.60
CA GLY A 8 -29.33 -16.24 -46.81
C GLY A 8 -30.15 -15.44 -45.79
N ILE A 9 -31.37 -15.02 -46.17
CA ILE A 9 -32.29 -14.29 -45.28
C ILE A 9 -32.80 -15.22 -44.19
N VAL A 10 -33.22 -16.44 -44.55
CA VAL A 10 -33.68 -17.44 -43.57
C VAL A 10 -32.56 -17.78 -42.58
N ARG A 11 -31.32 -17.94 -43.05
CA ARG A 11 -30.18 -18.21 -42.18
C ARG A 11 -29.84 -17.01 -41.28
N GLY A 12 -29.97 -15.78 -41.80
CA GLY A 12 -29.82 -14.56 -41.03
C GLY A 12 -30.88 -14.42 -39.95
N MET A 13 -32.16 -14.59 -40.31
CA MET A 13 -33.30 -14.54 -39.39
C MET A 13 -33.23 -15.64 -38.33
N ALA A 14 -32.85 -16.86 -38.71
CA ALA A 14 -32.65 -17.96 -37.77
C ALA A 14 -31.51 -17.66 -36.78
N LEU A 15 -30.41 -17.06 -37.26
CA LEU A 15 -29.31 -16.65 -36.38
C LEU A 15 -29.75 -15.53 -35.43
N THR A 16 -30.46 -14.51 -35.93
CA THR A 16 -31.01 -13.42 -35.11
C THR A 16 -31.97 -13.94 -34.06
N LEU A 17 -32.89 -14.84 -34.43
CA LEU A 17 -33.84 -15.46 -33.51
C LEU A 17 -33.11 -16.28 -32.44
N THR A 18 -32.07 -17.01 -32.83
CA THR A 18 -31.23 -17.78 -31.88
C THR A 18 -30.50 -16.86 -30.91
N ARG A 19 -29.98 -15.71 -31.38
CA ARG A 19 -29.29 -14.73 -30.53
C ARG A 19 -30.25 -13.92 -29.65
N PHE A 20 -31.49 -13.73 -30.08
CA PHE A 20 -32.51 -12.98 -29.32
C PHE A 20 -32.84 -13.63 -27.96
N PHE A 21 -32.86 -14.96 -27.91
CA PHE A 21 -33.13 -15.71 -26.67
C PHE A 21 -31.87 -16.02 -25.84
N GLN A 22 -30.69 -15.58 -26.27
CA GLN A 22 -29.48 -15.75 -25.47
C GLN A 22 -29.38 -14.64 -24.40
N PRO A 23 -28.83 -14.94 -23.22
CA PRO A 23 -28.63 -13.95 -22.19
C PRO A 23 -27.72 -12.82 -22.71
N LYS A 24 -28.13 -11.57 -22.46
CA LYS A 24 -27.35 -10.39 -22.84
C LYS A 24 -26.02 -10.41 -22.08
N LYS A 25 -24.92 -10.50 -22.82
CA LYS A 25 -23.56 -10.47 -22.25
C LYS A 25 -23.10 -9.06 -21.87
N THR A 26 -23.73 -8.04 -22.45
CA THR A 26 -23.49 -6.63 -22.12
C THR A 26 -24.21 -6.26 -20.84
N VAL A 27 -23.44 -5.85 -19.84
CA VAL A 27 -23.93 -5.24 -18.61
C VAL A 27 -24.06 -3.73 -18.79
N MET A 28 -25.00 -3.09 -18.09
CA MET A 28 -25.15 -1.63 -18.11
C MET A 28 -24.01 -1.02 -17.30
N TYR A 29 -23.03 -0.42 -17.98
CA TYR A 29 -22.01 0.40 -17.36
C TYR A 29 -22.51 1.85 -17.33
N PRO A 30 -22.42 2.58 -16.21
CA PRO A 30 -21.61 2.31 -15.00
C PRO A 30 -22.30 1.59 -13.83
N GLU A 31 -23.60 1.26 -13.92
CA GLU A 31 -24.40 0.80 -12.78
C GLU A 31 -24.08 -0.63 -12.34
N VAL A 32 -23.73 -1.51 -13.29
CA VAL A 32 -23.38 -2.92 -13.04
C VAL A 32 -21.88 -3.11 -13.19
N LYS A 33 -21.19 -3.16 -12.05
CA LYS A 33 -19.75 -3.43 -12.01
C LYS A 33 -19.46 -4.90 -12.35
N PRO A 34 -18.40 -5.19 -13.12
CA PRO A 34 -18.01 -6.56 -13.41
C PRO A 34 -17.61 -7.28 -12.11
N ASP A 35 -17.92 -8.57 -12.03
CA ASP A 35 -17.45 -9.45 -10.96
C ASP A 35 -15.97 -9.75 -11.16
N ILE A 36 -15.13 -9.01 -10.43
CA ILE A 36 -13.68 -9.10 -10.51
C ILE A 36 -13.22 -10.14 -9.46
N PRO A 37 -12.46 -11.18 -9.85
CA PRO A 37 -11.95 -12.17 -8.90
C PRO A 37 -11.14 -11.51 -7.77
N PRO A 38 -11.24 -11.99 -6.52
CA PRO A 38 -10.56 -11.38 -5.36
C PRO A 38 -9.04 -11.28 -5.47
N ARG A 39 -8.41 -12.08 -6.35
CA ARG A 39 -6.96 -12.06 -6.61
C ARG A 39 -6.59 -11.30 -7.88
N ASN A 40 -7.53 -10.62 -8.53
CA ASN A 40 -7.23 -9.83 -9.72
C ASN A 40 -6.36 -8.63 -9.32
N ARG A 41 -5.15 -8.56 -9.88
CA ARG A 41 -4.18 -7.49 -9.60
C ARG A 41 -4.23 -6.35 -10.62
N GLY A 42 -5.12 -6.42 -11.62
CA GLY A 42 -5.30 -5.37 -12.62
C GLY A 42 -4.00 -5.02 -13.35
N ARG A 43 -3.48 -5.94 -14.17
CA ARG A 43 -2.24 -5.67 -14.91
C ARG A 43 -2.52 -4.63 -16.00
N LEU A 44 -1.78 -3.52 -15.94
CA LEU A 44 -1.80 -2.52 -16.99
C LEU A 44 -1.17 -3.12 -18.25
N GLU A 45 -1.93 -3.13 -19.34
CA GLU A 45 -1.49 -3.60 -20.65
C GLU A 45 -1.66 -2.47 -21.66
N LEU A 46 -0.59 -2.19 -22.40
CA LEU A 46 -0.66 -1.26 -23.52
C LEU A 46 -1.24 -2.00 -24.72
N VAL A 47 -2.55 -1.86 -24.91
CA VAL A 47 -3.27 -2.50 -26.01
C VAL A 47 -2.80 -1.93 -27.35
N THR A 48 -2.46 -2.79 -28.30
CA THR A 48 -2.20 -2.41 -29.68
C THR A 48 -3.47 -2.52 -30.53
N ASP A 49 -3.54 -1.73 -31.60
CA ASP A 49 -4.52 -1.93 -32.67
C ASP A 49 -4.13 -3.12 -33.57
N GLU A 50 -4.97 -3.40 -34.58
CA GLU A 50 -4.75 -4.46 -35.57
C GLU A 50 -3.49 -4.25 -36.43
N ARG A 51 -2.89 -3.05 -36.38
CA ARG A 51 -1.69 -2.65 -37.14
C ARG A 51 -0.43 -2.61 -36.27
N GLY A 52 -0.53 -3.00 -35.00
CA GLY A 52 0.58 -2.97 -34.04
C GLY A 52 0.89 -1.59 -33.45
N THR A 53 0.03 -0.59 -33.68
CA THR A 53 0.14 0.75 -33.09
C THR A 53 -0.44 0.73 -31.68
N LEU A 54 0.26 1.35 -30.71
CA LEU A 54 -0.26 1.48 -29.35
C LEU A 54 -1.51 2.36 -29.34
N LYS A 55 -2.58 1.92 -28.66
CA LYS A 55 -3.80 2.72 -28.46
C LYS A 55 -3.64 3.84 -27.41
N CYS A 56 -2.49 3.95 -26.77
CA CYS A 56 -2.20 4.99 -25.79
C CYS A 56 -2.06 6.35 -26.49
N GLU A 57 -2.92 7.29 -26.14
CA GLU A 57 -2.88 8.69 -26.63
C GLU A 57 -2.03 9.61 -25.75
N THR A 58 -1.33 9.07 -24.75
CA THR A 58 -0.50 9.83 -23.80
C THR A 58 -1.29 10.92 -23.05
N CYS A 59 -2.50 10.60 -22.58
CA CYS A 59 -3.32 11.50 -21.75
C CYS A 59 -2.82 11.69 -20.31
N PHE A 60 -1.73 11.01 -19.93
CA PHE A 60 -1.07 11.04 -18.62
C PHE A 60 -1.84 10.49 -17.40
N GLN A 61 -3.09 10.03 -17.56
CA GLN A 61 -3.92 9.57 -16.43
C GLN A 61 -3.29 8.42 -15.63
N CYS A 62 -2.63 7.46 -16.28
CA CYS A 62 -2.01 6.33 -15.58
C CYS A 62 -0.78 6.73 -14.75
N ALA A 63 0.01 7.71 -15.22
CA ALA A 63 1.17 8.23 -14.49
C ALA A 63 0.68 9.09 -13.32
N GLN A 64 -0.40 9.83 -13.52
CA GLN A 64 -1.05 10.60 -12.45
C GLN A 64 -1.60 9.72 -11.34
N ALA A 65 -2.30 8.65 -11.71
CA ALA A 65 -2.84 7.68 -10.77
C ALA A 65 -1.76 6.85 -10.06
N CYS A 66 -0.50 6.87 -10.52
CA CYS A 66 0.57 6.09 -9.93
C CYS A 66 1.01 6.70 -8.59
N PRO A 67 0.72 6.05 -7.45
CA PRO A 67 1.04 6.61 -6.12
C PRO A 67 2.53 6.50 -5.78
N ILE A 68 3.26 5.64 -6.50
CA ILE A 68 4.69 5.36 -6.30
C ILE A 68 5.57 5.85 -7.46
N GLU A 69 4.99 6.60 -8.40
CA GLU A 69 5.70 7.22 -9.53
C GLU A 69 6.51 6.24 -10.41
N CYS A 70 6.13 4.97 -10.46
CA CYS A 70 6.83 3.97 -11.26
C CYS A 70 6.38 3.94 -12.74
N ILE A 71 5.36 4.73 -13.11
CA ILE A 71 4.83 4.82 -14.49
C ILE A 71 5.25 6.17 -15.07
N ASP A 72 5.98 6.11 -16.19
CA ASP A 72 6.31 7.27 -17.02
C ASP A 72 5.68 7.10 -18.41
N MET A 73 5.31 8.21 -19.05
CA MET A 73 4.65 8.22 -20.35
C MET A 73 5.27 9.28 -21.26
N GLY A 74 5.44 8.91 -22.53
CA GLY A 74 5.72 9.87 -23.58
C GLY A 74 5.31 9.30 -24.93
N GLY A 75 5.11 10.20 -25.88
CA GLY A 75 4.52 9.90 -27.19
C GLY A 75 5.25 10.63 -28.30
N THR A 76 5.10 10.10 -29.51
CA THR A 76 5.68 10.70 -30.72
C THR A 76 4.54 11.28 -31.56
N ASP A 77 4.61 12.57 -31.85
CA ASP A 77 3.67 13.24 -32.76
C ASP A 77 3.81 12.66 -34.19
N THR A 78 2.78 12.84 -35.02
CA THR A 78 2.73 12.57 -36.47
C THR A 78 3.92 13.14 -37.27
N LYS A 79 4.63 14.12 -36.72
CA LYS A 79 5.85 14.72 -37.28
C LYS A 79 7.16 14.11 -36.74
N GLY A 80 7.10 12.99 -36.02
CA GLY A 80 8.28 12.34 -35.42
C GLY A 80 8.86 13.09 -34.22
N ARG A 81 8.14 14.08 -33.67
CA ARG A 81 8.58 14.87 -32.51
C ARG A 81 8.14 14.18 -31.24
N TYR A 82 9.07 13.87 -30.34
CA TYR A 82 8.74 13.36 -29.03
C TYR A 82 8.23 14.52 -28.15
N ALA A 83 6.96 14.47 -27.75
CA ALA A 83 6.34 15.52 -26.93
C ALA A 83 6.07 14.97 -25.53
N VAL A 84 6.84 15.43 -24.54
CA VAL A 84 6.48 15.29 -23.13
C VAL A 84 5.69 16.54 -22.75
N HIS A 85 4.36 16.48 -22.84
CA HIS A 85 3.50 17.59 -22.45
C HIS A 85 3.41 17.64 -20.91
N TRP A 86 4.24 18.49 -20.29
CA TRP A 86 4.09 18.87 -18.89
C TRP A 86 2.92 19.84 -18.75
N GLY A 87 1.91 19.51 -17.94
CA GLY A 87 0.77 20.36 -17.62
C GLY A 87 1.12 21.55 -16.69
N PRO A 88 0.13 22.35 -16.27
CA PRO A 88 0.34 23.55 -15.44
C PRO A 88 1.00 23.23 -14.10
N ALA A 89 1.94 24.10 -13.70
CA ALA A 89 2.91 23.90 -12.61
C ALA A 89 2.28 23.70 -11.21
N GLU A 90 1.08 24.22 -11.00
CA GLU A 90 0.39 24.30 -9.71
C GLU A 90 -0.14 22.93 -9.25
N GLN A 91 -0.38 22.01 -10.19
CA GLN A 91 -0.94 20.67 -9.91
C GLN A 91 0.13 19.59 -9.74
N TYR A 92 1.40 19.89 -10.06
CA TYR A 92 2.47 18.89 -10.23
C TYR A 92 3.78 19.20 -9.47
N ALA A 93 3.82 20.25 -8.66
CA ALA A 93 5.02 20.69 -7.95
C ALA A 93 5.51 19.74 -6.84
N GLU A 94 4.63 18.94 -6.23
CA GLU A 94 4.99 18.06 -5.10
C GLU A 94 5.61 16.72 -5.52
N ARG A 95 5.66 16.44 -6.83
CA ARG A 95 5.94 15.10 -7.39
C ARG A 95 7.32 15.01 -8.07
N ARG A 96 8.35 15.53 -7.40
CA ARG A 96 9.74 15.44 -7.87
C ARG A 96 10.56 14.94 -6.71
N GLU A 97 11.35 13.89 -6.92
CA GLU A 97 12.81 14.00 -6.75
C GLU A 97 13.54 12.91 -7.58
N GLU A 98 14.42 13.42 -8.44
CA GLU A 98 15.59 12.76 -9.03
C GLU A 98 15.49 11.97 -10.36
N SER A 99 14.42 11.22 -10.68
CA SER A 99 14.41 10.40 -11.91
C SER A 99 13.98 11.16 -13.18
N ALA A 100 13.18 12.23 -13.05
CA ALA A 100 12.72 13.05 -14.17
C ALA A 100 13.83 13.93 -14.78
N MET A 101 14.86 14.29 -14.00
CA MET A 101 15.90 15.24 -14.43
C MET A 101 17.00 14.60 -15.30
N ARG A 102 17.31 13.31 -15.11
CA ARG A 102 18.33 12.60 -15.91
C ARG A 102 18.01 12.51 -17.41
N ARG A 103 16.74 12.62 -17.82
CA ARG A 103 16.31 12.41 -19.22
C ARG A 103 16.17 13.70 -20.05
N SER A 104 16.42 14.86 -19.44
CA SER A 104 16.28 16.16 -20.10
C SER A 104 17.55 16.70 -20.78
N GLY A 105 18.70 16.02 -20.59
CA GLY A 105 19.98 16.43 -21.17
C GLY A 105 20.52 17.77 -20.66
N ARG A 106 20.00 18.32 -19.55
CA ARG A 106 20.49 19.56 -18.92
C ARG A 106 21.09 19.28 -17.54
N THR A 107 22.19 19.95 -17.22
CA THR A 107 22.84 19.89 -15.90
C THR A 107 21.98 20.59 -14.86
N VAL A 108 21.60 19.85 -13.82
CA VAL A 108 20.97 20.38 -12.62
C VAL A 108 22.03 21.17 -11.86
N SER A 109 21.74 22.37 -11.36
CA SER A 109 22.65 23.04 -10.45
C SER A 109 22.68 22.27 -9.13
N ASP A 110 23.88 22.09 -8.56
CA ASP A 110 24.14 21.28 -7.36
C ASP A 110 23.24 21.64 -6.16
N ALA A 111 22.66 22.83 -6.13
CA ALA A 111 21.71 23.27 -5.11
C ALA A 111 20.36 22.54 -5.11
N ALA A 112 19.93 21.93 -6.22
CA ALA A 112 18.69 21.12 -6.27
C ALA A 112 18.94 19.63 -5.96
N ALA A 113 20.20 19.22 -5.80
CA ALA A 113 20.58 17.92 -5.24
C ALA A 113 20.68 17.94 -3.71
N ALA A 114 20.55 19.12 -3.10
CA ALA A 114 20.66 19.34 -1.67
C ALA A 114 19.31 19.24 -0.94
N GLN A 115 18.39 18.41 -1.42
CA GLN A 115 17.31 17.96 -0.56
C GLN A 115 17.86 16.76 0.22
N GLU A 116 18.60 17.10 1.28
CA GLU A 116 19.19 16.15 2.21
C GLU A 116 18.15 15.11 2.62
N SER A 117 18.53 13.83 2.53
CA SER A 117 17.76 12.73 3.08
C SER A 117 17.30 13.12 4.48
N SER A 118 16.00 13.12 4.71
CA SER A 118 15.42 13.54 5.99
C SER A 118 15.87 12.67 7.17
N VAL A 119 16.60 11.58 6.88
CA VAL A 119 17.05 10.55 7.81
C VAL A 119 18.47 10.11 7.47
N ASP A 120 19.31 9.87 8.49
CA ASP A 120 20.64 9.27 8.34
C ASP A 120 20.53 7.89 7.68
N LEU A 121 21.26 7.63 6.59
CA LEU A 121 21.18 6.40 5.80
C LEU A 121 22.14 5.29 6.25
N GLN A 122 23.04 5.55 7.22
CA GLN A 122 23.99 4.53 7.71
C GLN A 122 23.30 3.22 8.17
N PRO A 123 22.17 3.25 8.90
CA PRO A 123 21.46 2.02 9.26
C PRO A 123 20.93 1.23 8.06
N VAL A 124 20.61 1.88 6.94
CA VAL A 124 20.18 1.20 5.71
C VAL A 124 21.35 0.43 5.09
N GLU A 125 22.54 1.03 5.05
CA GLU A 125 23.74 0.34 4.55
C GLU A 125 24.05 -0.89 5.39
N ALA A 126 24.03 -0.76 6.72
CA ALA A 126 24.25 -1.88 7.62
C ALA A 126 23.22 -3.01 7.39
N ALA A 127 21.95 -2.67 7.15
CA ALA A 127 20.92 -3.66 6.85
C ALA A 127 21.13 -4.37 5.50
N LEU A 128 21.67 -3.67 4.50
CA LEU A 128 21.97 -4.22 3.18
C LEU A 128 23.21 -5.13 3.18
N GLU A 129 24.26 -4.73 3.91
CA GLU A 129 25.50 -5.51 4.04
C GLU A 129 25.26 -6.88 4.69
N LEU A 130 24.32 -6.97 5.65
CA LEU A 130 23.97 -8.23 6.34
C LEU A 130 23.53 -9.35 5.39
N VAL A 131 23.01 -8.99 4.22
CA VAL A 131 22.46 -9.94 3.24
C VAL A 131 23.10 -9.79 1.86
N ASP A 132 24.28 -9.16 1.80
CA ASP A 132 25.04 -8.93 0.55
C ASP A 132 24.19 -8.29 -0.56
N TYR A 133 23.33 -7.32 -0.20
CA TYR A 133 22.47 -6.58 -1.13
C TYR A 133 21.48 -7.46 -1.93
N ASP A 134 21.26 -8.71 -1.54
CA ASP A 134 20.40 -9.64 -2.28
C ASP A 134 18.90 -9.32 -2.09
N PRO A 135 18.16 -8.96 -3.16
CA PRO A 135 16.74 -8.64 -3.07
C PRO A 135 15.85 -9.83 -2.66
N HIS A 136 16.33 -11.08 -2.72
CA HIS A 136 15.56 -12.22 -2.19
C HIS A 136 15.35 -12.14 -0.68
N HIS A 137 16.21 -11.40 0.03
CA HIS A 137 16.11 -11.16 1.47
C HIS A 137 15.40 -9.83 1.81
N MET A 138 14.55 -9.31 0.91
CA MET A 138 13.87 -8.02 1.07
C MET A 138 13.15 -7.85 2.41
N LEU A 139 12.46 -8.89 2.91
CA LEU A 139 11.79 -8.82 4.21
C LEU A 139 12.78 -8.56 5.35
N GLN A 140 13.91 -9.27 5.36
CA GLN A 140 14.95 -9.13 6.39
C GLN A 140 15.62 -7.76 6.34
N ILE A 141 15.82 -7.21 5.14
CA ILE A 141 16.31 -5.83 4.95
C ILE A 141 15.32 -4.85 5.57
N LEU A 142 14.03 -4.94 5.21
CA LEU A 142 12.98 -4.05 5.70
C LEU A 142 12.80 -4.14 7.22
N GLU A 143 12.83 -5.36 7.79
CA GLU A 143 12.75 -5.55 9.24
C GLU A 143 13.95 -4.95 9.99
N SER A 144 15.14 -5.03 9.39
CA SER A 144 16.35 -4.45 9.97
C SER A 144 16.33 -2.93 9.93
N VAL A 145 15.87 -2.35 8.81
CA VAL A 145 15.63 -0.90 8.67
C VAL A 145 14.57 -0.44 9.66
N GLN A 146 13.44 -1.13 9.76
CA GLN A 146 12.41 -0.78 10.74
C GLN A 146 12.91 -0.90 12.18
N ARG A 147 13.77 -1.89 12.50
CA ARG A 147 14.36 -2.00 13.83
C ARG A 147 15.23 -0.79 14.17
N ALA A 148 15.93 -0.23 13.18
CA ALA A 148 16.78 0.94 13.35
C ALA A 148 15.99 2.26 13.48
N TYR A 149 15.02 2.51 12.60
CA TYR A 149 14.27 3.78 12.58
C TYR A 149 12.96 3.76 13.37
N GLY A 150 12.43 2.58 13.66
CA GLY A 150 11.11 2.37 14.24
C GLY A 150 9.94 2.54 13.27
N TYR A 151 10.24 2.70 11.99
CA TYR A 151 9.32 2.73 10.85
C TYR A 151 10.14 2.58 9.56
N LEU A 152 9.49 2.66 8.40
CA LEU A 152 10.10 2.60 7.08
C LEU A 152 10.02 3.97 6.39
N PRO A 153 11.04 4.83 6.52
CA PRO A 153 11.12 6.08 5.78
C PRO A 153 11.14 5.84 4.27
N VAL A 154 10.48 6.73 3.51
CA VAL A 154 10.46 6.66 2.04
C VAL A 154 11.89 6.73 1.47
N ASP A 155 12.76 7.54 2.05
CA ASP A 155 14.16 7.68 1.63
C ASP A 155 14.95 6.37 1.80
N ALA A 156 14.70 5.63 2.89
CA ALA A 156 15.29 4.32 3.12
C ALA A 156 14.83 3.30 2.07
N LEU A 157 13.54 3.27 1.72
CA LEU A 157 13.01 2.38 0.69
C LEU A 157 13.56 2.70 -0.71
N LYS A 158 13.68 3.99 -1.04
CA LYS A 158 14.34 4.45 -2.28
C LYS A 158 15.80 4.01 -2.31
N ARG A 159 16.52 4.13 -1.19
CA ARG A 159 17.91 3.68 -1.07
C ARG A 159 18.06 2.17 -1.27
N ILE A 160 17.19 1.36 -0.65
CA ILE A 160 17.17 -0.11 -0.84
C ILE A 160 16.96 -0.46 -2.31
N SER A 161 16.00 0.18 -2.98
CA SER A 161 15.74 -0.07 -4.40
C SER A 161 16.96 0.25 -5.28
N ARG A 162 17.64 1.38 -5.01
CA ARG A 162 18.87 1.76 -5.73
C ARG A 162 20.04 0.82 -5.43
N ALA A 163 20.15 0.31 -4.20
CA ALA A 163 21.27 -0.54 -3.79
C ALA A 163 21.14 -1.99 -4.28
N THR A 164 19.95 -2.57 -4.16
CA THR A 164 19.67 -3.98 -4.51
C THR A 164 19.36 -4.19 -5.99
N GLY A 165 19.09 -3.11 -6.73
CA GLY A 165 18.59 -3.16 -8.11
C GLY A 165 17.13 -3.63 -8.22
N ALA A 166 16.45 -3.90 -7.10
CA ALA A 166 15.03 -4.23 -7.10
C ALA A 166 14.18 -3.02 -7.49
N TRP A 167 13.13 -3.25 -8.28
CA TRP A 167 12.15 -2.22 -8.60
C TRP A 167 11.52 -1.65 -7.33
N TYR A 168 11.41 -0.32 -7.21
CA TYR A 168 10.80 0.32 -6.05
C TYR A 168 9.39 -0.21 -5.76
N ALA A 169 8.61 -0.54 -6.80
CA ALA A 169 7.30 -1.18 -6.66
C ALA A 169 7.35 -2.54 -5.95
N MET A 170 8.43 -3.32 -6.12
CA MET A 170 8.65 -4.59 -5.42
C MET A 170 9.01 -4.35 -3.95
N VAL A 171 9.89 -3.38 -3.67
CA VAL A 171 10.26 -2.98 -2.31
C VAL A 171 9.03 -2.51 -1.55
N TYR A 172 8.29 -1.57 -2.12
CA TYR A 172 7.06 -1.03 -1.57
C TYR A 172 5.95 -2.09 -1.46
N GLY A 173 5.84 -2.97 -2.45
CA GLY A 173 4.90 -4.09 -2.43
C GLY A 173 5.18 -5.08 -1.29
N THR A 174 6.47 -5.33 -0.99
CA THR A 174 6.87 -6.15 0.16
C THR A 174 6.57 -5.43 1.47
N ALA A 175 6.91 -4.14 1.57
CA ALA A 175 6.68 -3.32 2.77
C ALA A 175 5.19 -3.16 3.11
N THR A 176 4.31 -3.09 2.11
CA THR A 176 2.85 -3.00 2.32
C THR A 176 2.17 -4.35 2.53
N PHE A 177 2.82 -5.46 2.19
CA PHE A 177 2.24 -6.80 2.32
C PHE A 177 2.19 -7.29 3.77
N TYR A 178 3.23 -6.98 4.57
CA TYR A 178 3.34 -7.45 5.95
C TYR A 178 2.81 -6.41 6.93
N LYS A 179 1.83 -6.80 7.77
CA LYS A 179 1.14 -5.88 8.69
C LYS A 179 2.07 -5.23 9.72
N HIS A 180 3.13 -5.92 10.15
CA HIS A 180 4.05 -5.40 11.17
C HIS A 180 5.02 -4.35 10.62
N LEU A 181 5.08 -4.16 9.30
CA LEU A 181 5.88 -3.12 8.68
C LEU A 181 5.07 -1.81 8.58
N THR A 182 5.68 -0.70 8.96
CA THR A 182 4.98 0.57 9.19
C THR A 182 5.70 1.73 8.52
N PHE A 183 4.98 2.63 7.86
CA PHE A 183 5.55 3.76 7.12
C PHE A 183 5.59 5.08 7.90
N GLU A 184 4.99 5.11 9.08
CA GLU A 184 4.84 6.34 9.85
C GLU A 184 5.69 6.29 11.13
N PRO A 185 6.40 7.38 11.47
CA PRO A 185 7.22 7.48 12.67
C PRO A 185 6.38 7.39 13.95
N GLY A 186 7.00 6.91 15.04
CA GLY A 186 6.35 6.79 16.35
C GLY A 186 5.56 5.50 16.58
N ARG A 187 5.87 4.41 15.86
CA ARG A 187 4.99 3.23 15.78
C ARG A 187 5.70 1.90 16.02
N ASN A 188 6.48 1.82 17.09
CA ASN A 188 7.25 0.60 17.36
C ASN A 188 6.67 -0.29 18.46
N ARG A 189 5.69 0.20 19.24
CA ARG A 189 5.13 -0.57 20.33
C ARG A 189 3.61 -0.66 20.22
N THR A 190 3.05 -1.81 20.56
CA THR A 190 1.61 -2.07 20.41
C THR A 190 1.02 -2.55 21.72
N ILE A 191 -0.09 -1.93 22.13
CA ILE A 191 -1.01 -2.45 23.13
C ILE A 191 -2.13 -3.15 22.37
N ALA A 192 -2.05 -4.47 22.27
CA ALA A 192 -3.03 -5.28 21.55
C ALA A 192 -4.04 -5.89 22.52
N VAL A 193 -5.33 -5.62 22.32
CA VAL A 193 -6.43 -6.17 23.13
C VAL A 193 -7.14 -7.28 22.36
N CYS A 194 -7.31 -8.45 22.98
CA CYS A 194 -8.05 -9.54 22.38
C CYS A 194 -9.56 -9.28 22.38
N ARG A 195 -10.20 -9.50 21.23
CA ARG A 195 -11.64 -9.31 21.01
C ARG A 195 -12.41 -10.62 20.76
N CYS A 196 -11.85 -11.77 21.12
CA CYS A 196 -12.58 -13.02 21.03
C CYS A 196 -13.80 -13.01 21.97
N ALA A 197 -14.78 -13.88 21.71
CA ALA A 197 -16.00 -13.96 22.51
C ALA A 197 -15.70 -14.11 24.01
N ASN A 198 -14.71 -14.92 24.38
CA ASN A 198 -14.32 -15.14 25.78
C ASN A 198 -13.81 -13.85 26.45
N CYS A 199 -12.93 -13.10 25.77
CA CYS A 199 -12.41 -11.83 26.26
C CYS A 199 -13.50 -10.76 26.37
N LEU A 200 -14.43 -10.69 25.40
CA LEU A 200 -15.55 -9.75 25.47
C LEU A 200 -16.45 -10.02 26.67
N VAL A 201 -16.78 -11.30 26.94
CA VAL A 201 -17.55 -11.71 28.13
C VAL A 201 -16.79 -11.41 29.42
N ALA A 202 -15.46 -11.58 29.44
CA ALA A 202 -14.61 -11.24 30.58
C ALA A 202 -14.41 -9.72 30.79
N GLY A 203 -14.94 -8.88 29.91
CA GLY A 203 -14.94 -7.43 30.04
C GLY A 203 -13.90 -6.69 29.19
N ALA A 204 -13.37 -7.30 28.12
CA ALA A 204 -12.44 -6.63 27.20
C ALA A 204 -13.04 -5.35 26.58
N GLY A 205 -14.35 -5.27 26.38
CA GLY A 205 -15.00 -4.03 25.94
C GLY A 205 -14.82 -2.87 26.92
N ARG A 206 -14.88 -3.15 28.23
CA ARG A 206 -14.60 -2.14 29.27
C ARG A 206 -13.13 -1.73 29.23
N VAL A 207 -12.22 -2.70 29.12
CA VAL A 207 -10.78 -2.45 29.00
C VAL A 207 -10.48 -1.54 27.80
N ILE A 208 -11.04 -1.82 26.62
CA ILE A 208 -10.86 -1.00 25.41
C ILE A 208 -11.33 0.43 25.66
N ASN A 209 -12.52 0.61 26.22
CA ASN A 209 -13.09 1.93 26.48
C ASN A 209 -12.25 2.72 27.50
N THR A 210 -11.83 2.08 28.59
CA THR A 210 -10.96 2.69 29.60
C THR A 210 -9.62 3.10 28.99
N LEU A 211 -8.96 2.23 28.23
CA LEU A 211 -7.68 2.56 27.58
C LEU A 211 -7.82 3.69 26.56
N SER A 212 -8.90 3.68 25.77
CA SER A 212 -9.16 4.74 24.78
C SER A 212 -9.36 6.09 25.47
N PHE A 213 -10.11 6.12 26.57
CA PHE A 213 -10.37 7.32 27.36
C PHE A 213 -9.09 7.85 28.02
N GLU A 214 -8.37 7.00 28.77
CA GLU A 214 -7.16 7.41 29.50
C GLU A 214 -6.02 7.84 28.57
N PHE A 215 -5.88 7.19 27.41
CA PHE A 215 -4.82 7.54 26.46
C PHE A 215 -5.20 8.67 25.51
N GLY A 216 -6.46 9.13 25.52
CA GLY A 216 -6.94 10.16 24.61
C GLY A 216 -6.84 9.75 23.14
N THR A 217 -7.08 8.47 22.83
CA THR A 217 -7.02 7.93 21.47
C THR A 217 -8.19 6.99 21.19
N GLU A 218 -8.48 6.75 19.92
CA GLU A 218 -9.47 5.75 19.52
C GLU A 218 -8.83 4.38 19.36
N PHE A 219 -9.63 3.33 19.56
CA PHE A 219 -9.19 1.97 19.32
C PHE A 219 -8.79 1.76 17.85
N GLY A 220 -7.56 1.31 17.62
CA GLY A 220 -6.96 1.19 16.29
C GLY A 220 -6.06 2.37 15.90
N GLN A 221 -6.02 3.44 16.69
CA GLN A 221 -5.21 4.63 16.45
C GLN A 221 -3.94 4.66 17.33
N ALA A 222 -3.01 5.54 16.96
CA ALA A 222 -1.80 5.81 17.74
C ALA A 222 -2.13 6.65 18.98
N ILE A 223 -1.40 6.44 20.07
CA ILE A 223 -1.52 7.25 21.28
C ILE A 223 -0.74 8.56 21.05
N PRO A 224 -1.36 9.76 21.15
CA PRO A 224 -0.74 11.02 20.72
C PRO A 224 0.59 11.38 21.39
N TRP A 225 0.79 10.92 22.62
CA TRP A 225 1.90 11.32 23.50
C TRP A 225 2.94 10.20 23.71
N SER A 226 2.80 9.04 23.07
CA SER A 226 3.77 7.94 23.19
C SER A 226 3.98 7.24 21.85
N ASN A 227 4.98 6.36 21.78
CA ASN A 227 5.24 5.52 20.61
C ASN A 227 4.38 4.23 20.57
N LEU A 228 3.28 4.21 21.32
CA LEU A 228 2.38 3.08 21.47
C LEU A 228 1.13 3.23 20.59
N ARG A 229 0.65 2.12 20.04
CA ARG A 229 -0.63 2.04 19.35
C ARG A 229 -1.60 1.12 20.09
N LEU A 230 -2.85 1.54 20.22
CA LEU A 230 -3.91 0.68 20.72
C LEU A 230 -4.52 -0.09 19.54
N GLU A 231 -4.45 -1.42 19.53
CA GLU A 231 -5.00 -2.23 18.42
C GLU A 231 -5.67 -3.53 18.87
N ALA A 232 -6.28 -4.23 17.91
CA ALA A 232 -6.86 -5.55 18.12
C ALA A 232 -5.81 -6.65 17.95
N LEU A 233 -5.76 -7.56 18.93
CA LEU A 233 -4.99 -8.79 18.80
C LEU A 233 -5.67 -9.72 17.78
N SER A 234 -4.89 -10.28 16.87
CA SER A 234 -5.38 -11.15 15.79
C SER A 234 -5.93 -12.49 16.30
N THR A 235 -5.33 -13.08 17.33
CA THR A 235 -5.73 -14.37 17.89
C THR A 235 -5.43 -14.40 19.39
N HIS A 236 -6.30 -15.06 20.16
CA HIS A 236 -6.08 -15.25 21.59
C HIS A 236 -4.88 -16.19 21.80
N LEU A 237 -3.98 -15.83 22.72
CA LEU A 237 -2.83 -16.67 23.07
C LEU A 237 -3.28 -17.88 23.89
N PRO A 238 -2.83 -19.11 23.58
CA PRO A 238 -3.08 -20.28 24.42
C PRO A 238 -2.64 -20.01 25.88
N ASP A 239 -3.42 -20.50 26.85
CA ASP A 239 -3.15 -20.38 28.29
C ASP A 239 -3.06 -18.95 28.87
N ALA A 240 -3.41 -17.94 28.09
CA ALA A 240 -3.44 -16.57 28.57
C ALA A 240 -4.79 -16.24 29.27
N PRO A 241 -4.79 -15.42 30.34
CA PRO A 241 -6.01 -15.04 31.02
C PRO A 241 -6.88 -14.12 30.16
N SER A 242 -8.19 -14.19 30.36
CA SER A 242 -9.15 -13.25 29.78
C SER A 242 -9.62 -12.25 30.84
N PRO A 243 -9.74 -10.94 30.53
CA PRO A 243 -9.49 -10.29 29.24
C PRO A 243 -7.98 -10.19 28.93
N LEU A 244 -7.60 -10.60 27.71
CA LEU A 244 -6.20 -10.62 27.27
C LEU A 244 -5.79 -9.27 26.68
N VAL A 245 -4.75 -8.68 27.25
CA VAL A 245 -4.01 -7.55 26.67
C VAL A 245 -2.55 -7.94 26.56
N VAL A 246 -1.93 -7.56 25.45
CA VAL A 246 -0.56 -7.88 25.10
C VAL A 246 0.18 -6.57 24.83
N ILE A 247 1.35 -6.40 25.42
CA ILE A 247 2.26 -5.29 25.12
C ILE A 247 3.50 -5.90 24.46
N ASP A 248 3.71 -5.59 23.18
CA ASP A 248 4.86 -6.07 22.37
C ASP A 248 5.07 -7.59 22.41
N GLY A 249 3.97 -8.34 22.36
CA GLY A 249 4.00 -9.80 22.43
C GLY A 249 3.88 -10.38 23.84
N GLU A 250 4.08 -9.59 24.89
CA GLU A 250 4.02 -10.07 26.28
C GLU A 250 2.62 -9.91 26.91
N PRO A 251 1.98 -11.03 27.35
CA PRO A 251 0.64 -11.00 27.93
C PRO A 251 0.62 -10.40 29.34
N GLN A 252 -0.25 -9.43 29.54
CA GLN A 252 -0.41 -8.71 30.81
C GLN A 252 -1.38 -9.46 31.72
N ARG A 253 -0.85 -10.36 32.55
CA ARG A 253 -1.65 -11.30 33.35
C ARG A 253 -2.37 -10.69 34.55
N GLU A 254 -1.87 -9.56 35.05
CA GLU A 254 -2.44 -8.86 36.21
C GLU A 254 -3.63 -7.96 35.85
N LEU A 255 -3.88 -7.76 34.56
CA LEU A 255 -4.95 -6.90 34.07
C LEU A 255 -6.30 -7.62 34.11
N SER A 256 -7.32 -6.90 34.57
CA SER A 256 -8.72 -7.31 34.60
C SER A 256 -9.62 -6.12 34.27
N SER A 257 -10.89 -6.37 34.01
CA SER A 257 -11.88 -5.30 33.79
C SER A 257 -12.16 -4.43 35.03
N ARG A 258 -11.67 -4.82 36.22
CA ARG A 258 -11.87 -4.08 37.48
C ARG A 258 -10.72 -3.12 37.80
N ASN A 259 -9.50 -3.45 37.40
CA ASN A 259 -8.30 -2.64 37.65
C ASN A 259 -7.77 -1.97 36.37
N ALA A 260 -8.56 -1.96 35.29
CA ALA A 260 -8.15 -1.37 34.01
C ALA A 260 -7.80 0.12 34.13
N GLU A 261 -8.52 0.88 34.96
CA GLU A 261 -8.28 2.32 35.17
C GLU A 261 -6.92 2.57 35.85
N SER A 262 -6.68 1.94 37.00
CA SER A 262 -5.41 2.09 37.73
C SER A 262 -4.22 1.56 36.94
N TRP A 263 -4.43 0.47 36.19
CA TRP A 263 -3.41 -0.08 35.30
C TRP A 263 -3.09 0.85 34.14
N ALA A 264 -4.10 1.43 33.48
CA ALA A 264 -3.93 2.36 32.38
C ALA A 264 -3.19 3.63 32.83
N ALA A 265 -3.56 4.21 33.98
CA ALA A 265 -2.89 5.37 34.54
C ALA A 265 -1.41 5.07 34.88
N ALA A 266 -1.13 3.91 35.48
CA ALA A 266 0.24 3.47 35.76
C ALA A 266 1.06 3.17 34.49
N LEU A 267 0.42 2.77 33.40
CA LEU A 267 1.06 2.59 32.11
C LEU A 267 1.36 3.95 31.45
N ALA A 268 0.40 4.88 31.47
CA ALA A 268 0.59 6.22 30.91
C ALA A 268 1.78 6.93 31.56
N GLY A 269 1.92 6.87 32.89
CA GLY A 269 3.07 7.43 33.60
C GLY A 269 4.42 6.79 33.24
N ARG A 270 4.44 5.53 32.77
CA ARG A 270 5.67 4.83 32.34
C ARG A 270 6.11 5.16 30.92
N TYR A 271 5.18 5.52 30.04
CA TYR A 271 5.43 5.72 28.61
C TYR A 271 5.24 7.17 28.13
N ALA A 272 4.86 8.09 29.01
CA ALA A 272 4.80 9.53 28.73
C ALA A 272 6.15 10.26 28.86
N ALA A 273 7.25 9.52 29.04
CA ALA A 273 8.64 10.01 29.10
C ALA A 273 9.38 9.74 27.79
#